data_AF-W4GR54-F1
#
_entry.id   AF-W4GR54-F1
#
_cell.length_a   1.000
_cell.length_b   1.000
_cell.length_c   1.000
_cell.angle_alpha   90.00
_cell.angle_beta   90.00
_cell.angle_gamma   90.00
#
_symmetry.space_group_name_H-M   'P 1'
#
loop_
_entity.id
_entity.type
_entity.pdbx_description
1 polymer ?
#
loop_
_entity_poly.entity_id
_entity_poly.type
_entity_poly.pdbx_seq_one_letter_code
_entity_poly.pdbx_strand_id
1 'polypeptide(L)'
;MHHSKEQLAECPSNSIAHLTMLVQHHHEAIPFENRAACLVFSVDPAHADTSIGERVSLHTAKIFKKLVLDRRGGWCFEQNALFTTRLRALGYAVETICGDVVTPAMEVAHGKYLDKAMTHMLLLVTTNTSDQFLWDVGFGGRGESPIPIPVPPSAHQPSTCQEDDVGLWGIL
;
A
#
# COMPACT_ATOMS: atom_id res chain seq x y z
N MET A 1 -6.67 24.07 -3.64
CA MET A 1 -7.24 23.19 -2.58
C MET A 1 -8.76 23.29 -2.43
N HIS A 2 -9.44 24.40 -2.72
CA HIS A 2 -10.92 24.46 -2.66
C HIS A 2 -11.59 23.63 -3.76
N HIS A 3 -11.12 23.77 -5.00
CA HIS A 3 -11.70 23.08 -6.17
C HIS A 3 -11.65 21.54 -6.10
N SER A 4 -10.65 20.97 -5.43
CA SER A 4 -10.44 19.52 -5.39
C SER A 4 -11.37 18.79 -4.42
N LYS A 5 -11.83 19.47 -3.36
CA LYS A 5 -12.82 18.90 -2.42
C LYS A 5 -14.21 18.83 -3.03
N GLU A 6 -14.56 19.81 -3.85
CA GLU A 6 -15.83 19.85 -4.60
C GLU A 6 -15.86 18.74 -5.66
N GLN A 7 -14.75 18.56 -6.39
CA GLN A 7 -14.60 17.48 -7.37
C GLN A 7 -14.71 16.06 -6.75
N LEU A 8 -14.20 15.85 -5.53
CA LEU A 8 -14.34 14.57 -4.82
C LEU A 8 -15.80 14.23 -4.50
N ALA A 9 -16.63 15.24 -4.21
CA ALA A 9 -18.04 15.05 -3.87
C ALA A 9 -18.93 14.78 -5.09
N GLU A 10 -18.51 15.26 -6.27
CA GLU A 10 -19.24 15.12 -7.53
C GLU A 10 -18.93 13.80 -8.27
N CYS A 11 -17.79 13.17 -7.98
CA CYS A 11 -17.40 11.92 -8.62
C CYS A 11 -18.22 10.74 -8.08
N PRO A 12 -18.74 9.83 -8.93
CA PRO A 12 -19.46 8.66 -8.47
C PRO A 12 -18.62 7.84 -7.49
N SER A 13 -19.14 7.61 -6.29
CA SER A 13 -18.51 6.75 -5.29
C SER A 13 -18.29 5.35 -5.89
N ASN A 14 -17.18 4.71 -5.53
CA ASN A 14 -16.75 3.41 -6.05
C ASN A 14 -16.37 3.37 -7.55
N SER A 15 -16.12 4.53 -8.17
CA SER A 15 -15.51 4.60 -9.51
C SER A 15 -13.97 4.63 -9.44
N ILE A 16 -13.31 4.25 -10.54
CA ILE A 16 -11.85 4.38 -10.71
C ILE A 16 -11.44 5.86 -10.60
N ALA A 17 -12.19 6.77 -11.22
CA ALA A 17 -11.90 8.20 -11.16
C ALA A 17 -11.88 8.74 -9.72
N HIS A 18 -12.87 8.37 -8.90
CA HIS A 18 -12.91 8.76 -7.50
C HIS A 18 -11.72 8.18 -6.73
N LEU A 19 -11.36 6.92 -6.99
CA LEU A 19 -10.22 6.28 -6.33
C LEU A 19 -8.88 6.92 -6.71
N THR A 20 -8.68 7.26 -7.99
CA THR A 20 -7.51 8.01 -8.48
C THR A 20 -7.36 9.33 -7.73
N MET A 21 -8.45 10.08 -7.56
CA MET A 21 -8.43 11.34 -6.82
C MET A 21 -8.06 11.15 -5.34
N LEU A 22 -8.61 10.14 -4.68
CA LEU A 22 -8.30 9.85 -3.28
C LEU A 22 -6.81 9.52 -3.09
N VAL A 23 -6.24 8.74 -4.01
CA VAL A 23 -4.82 8.38 -3.97
C VAL A 23 -3.93 9.60 -4.20
N GLN A 24 -4.25 10.42 -5.22
CA GLN A 24 -3.52 11.66 -5.47
C GLN A 24 -3.50 12.55 -4.22
N HIS A 25 -4.66 12.75 -3.59
CA HIS A 25 -4.74 13.52 -2.36
C HIS A 25 -3.99 12.92 -1.18
N HIS A 26 -3.93 11.59 -1.08
CA HIS A 26 -3.12 10.93 -0.05
C HIS A 26 -1.65 11.26 -0.23
N HIS A 27 -1.11 11.11 -1.45
CA HIS A 27 0.29 11.41 -1.76
C HIS A 27 0.65 12.88 -1.54
N GLU A 28 -0.27 13.81 -1.84
CA GLU A 28 -0.06 15.24 -1.62
C GLU A 28 -0.12 15.62 -0.13
N ALA A 29 -0.88 14.87 0.68
CA ALA A 29 -1.14 15.22 2.07
C ALA A 29 -0.20 14.55 3.08
N ILE A 30 0.19 13.30 2.82
CA ILE A 30 0.91 12.45 3.78
C ILE A 30 2.27 12.09 3.20
N PRO A 31 3.37 12.60 3.78
CA PRO A 31 4.70 12.28 3.29
C PRO A 31 5.06 10.82 3.60
N PHE A 32 5.89 10.22 2.73
CA PHE A 32 6.55 8.95 3.05
C PHE A 32 7.82 9.22 3.86
N GLU A 33 7.96 8.59 5.02
CA GLU A 33 9.11 8.76 5.92
C GLU A 33 9.32 7.56 6.85
N ASN A 34 10.53 7.44 7.41
CA ASN A 34 10.98 6.35 8.27
C ASN A 34 11.55 6.79 9.63
N ARG A 35 11.23 8.01 10.07
CA ARG A 35 11.81 8.65 11.25
C ARG A 35 11.54 7.85 12.53
N ALA A 36 10.37 7.21 12.61
CA ALA A 36 10.03 6.32 13.72
C ALA A 36 11.03 5.16 13.87
N ALA A 37 11.60 4.65 12.77
CA ALA A 37 12.55 3.55 12.79
C ALA A 37 14.02 4.00 12.92
N CYS A 38 14.36 5.21 12.43
CA CYS A 38 15.75 5.63 12.35
C CYS A 38 16.37 6.06 13.68
N LEU A 39 15.61 6.41 14.72
CA LEU A 39 16.11 6.91 16.03
C LEU A 39 17.09 8.12 15.94
N VAL A 40 17.32 8.68 14.75
CA VAL A 40 18.20 9.85 14.50
C VAL A 40 17.56 11.14 15.01
N PHE A 41 16.23 11.17 15.13
CA PHE A 41 15.48 12.32 15.62
C PHE A 41 14.96 12.06 17.03
N SER A 42 14.74 13.14 17.78
CA SER A 42 14.10 13.10 19.09
C SER A 42 12.79 12.33 19.02
N VAL A 43 12.69 11.32 19.86
CA VAL A 43 11.50 10.49 20.04
C VAL A 43 10.35 11.38 20.48
N ASP A 44 9.24 11.38 19.73
CA ASP A 44 8.03 12.06 20.16
C ASP A 44 7.33 11.23 21.25
N PRO A 45 7.21 11.73 22.50
CA PRO A 45 6.57 10.99 23.59
C PRO A 45 5.11 10.64 23.30
N ALA A 46 4.43 11.38 22.42
CA ALA A 46 3.05 11.08 22.02
C ALA A 46 2.92 9.81 21.17
N HIS A 47 4.03 9.31 20.63
CA HIS A 47 4.10 8.17 19.71
C HIS A 47 4.98 7.04 20.20
N ALA A 48 5.66 7.24 21.34
CA ALA A 48 6.71 6.38 21.81
C ALA A 48 6.32 5.66 23.10
N ASP A 49 6.84 4.46 23.24
CA ASP A 49 7.03 3.88 24.56
C ASP A 49 8.36 4.41 25.09
N THR A 50 8.31 5.14 26.20
CA THR A 50 9.46 5.83 26.79
C THR A 50 10.60 4.88 27.17
N SER A 51 10.35 3.57 27.24
CA SER A 51 11.37 2.55 27.50
C SER A 51 12.16 2.09 26.26
N ILE A 52 11.64 2.34 25.04
CA ILE A 52 12.12 1.69 23.80
C ILE A 52 12.08 2.58 22.54
N GLY A 53 11.57 3.81 22.63
CA GLY A 53 11.52 4.79 21.53
C GLY A 53 10.20 4.80 20.73
N GLU A 54 10.16 5.63 19.67
CA GLU A 54 9.04 5.65 18.71
C GLU A 54 9.06 4.33 17.92
N ARG A 55 7.90 3.68 17.74
CA ARG A 55 7.80 2.43 16.97
C ARG A 55 6.72 2.54 15.91
N VAL A 56 6.98 1.92 14.77
CA VAL A 56 5.94 1.69 13.75
C VAL A 56 4.83 0.84 14.37
N SER A 57 3.59 1.28 14.23
CA SER A 57 2.41 0.62 14.80
C SER A 57 1.36 0.39 13.73
N LEU A 58 0.80 -0.82 13.67
CA LEU A 58 -0.33 -1.13 12.78
C LEU A 58 -1.70 -0.95 13.44
N HIS A 59 -1.74 -0.47 14.68
CA HIS A 59 -2.99 -0.13 15.35
C HIS A 59 -3.62 1.13 14.73
N THR A 60 -4.84 1.01 14.20
CA THR A 60 -5.54 2.07 13.45
C THR A 60 -5.58 3.41 14.18
N ALA A 61 -5.89 3.43 15.48
CA ALA A 61 -5.94 4.68 16.25
C ALA A 61 -4.57 5.39 16.35
N LYS A 62 -3.48 4.62 16.43
CA LYS A 62 -2.12 5.17 16.51
C LYS A 62 -1.68 5.70 15.14
N ILE A 63 -2.01 4.98 14.07
CA ILE A 63 -1.79 5.43 12.69
C ILE A 63 -2.52 6.74 12.45
N PHE A 64 -3.82 6.81 12.78
CA PHE A 64 -4.62 8.02 12.57
C PHE A 64 -4.06 9.21 13.36
N LYS A 65 -3.71 9.01 14.63
CA LYS A 65 -3.05 10.04 15.43
C LYS A 65 -1.76 10.55 14.74
N LYS A 66 -0.84 9.64 14.43
CA LYS A 66 0.46 9.98 13.81
C LYS A 66 0.29 10.69 12.45
N LEU A 67 -0.39 10.05 11.51
CA LEU A 67 -0.44 10.52 10.12
C LEU A 67 -1.38 11.71 9.93
N VAL A 68 -2.52 11.73 10.63
CA VAL A 68 -3.56 12.74 10.41
C VAL A 68 -3.49 13.87 11.43
N LEU A 69 -3.55 13.54 12.73
CA LEU A 69 -3.61 14.58 13.78
C LEU A 69 -2.27 15.29 13.94
N ASP A 70 -1.18 14.53 13.97
CA ASP A 70 0.16 15.07 14.18
C ASP A 70 0.88 15.41 12.86
N ARG A 71 0.21 15.20 11.73
CA ARG A 71 0.68 15.54 10.38
C ARG A 71 2.07 14.98 10.06
N ARG A 72 2.35 13.77 10.54
CA ARG A 72 3.57 13.02 10.23
C ARG A 72 3.36 12.12 9.00
N GLY A 73 4.45 11.53 8.53
CA GLY A 73 4.41 10.52 7.50
C GLY A 73 4.58 9.10 8.05
N GLY A 74 4.61 8.12 7.15
CA GLY A 74 4.90 6.74 7.51
C GLY A 74 5.28 5.86 6.32
N TRP A 75 5.62 4.62 6.62
CA TRP A 75 5.92 3.59 5.63
C TRP A 75 4.67 2.95 5.03
N CYS A 76 4.88 2.04 4.07
CA CYS A 76 3.82 1.40 3.31
C CYS A 76 2.72 0.79 4.18
N PHE A 77 3.09 0.06 5.25
CA PHE A 77 2.12 -0.55 6.15
C PHE A 77 1.23 0.48 6.88
N GLU A 78 1.78 1.63 7.27
CA GLU A 78 1.00 2.66 7.98
C GLU A 78 0.08 3.42 7.02
N GLN A 79 0.62 3.83 5.85
CA GLN A 79 -0.14 4.59 4.85
C GLN A 79 -1.24 3.74 4.21
N ASN A 80 -0.91 2.53 3.75
CA ASN A 80 -1.89 1.66 3.12
C ASN A 80 -2.94 1.17 4.15
N ALA A 81 -2.61 1.00 5.44
CA ALA A 81 -3.61 0.65 6.46
C ALA A 81 -4.59 1.80 6.75
N LEU A 82 -4.08 3.05 6.83
CA LEU A 82 -4.92 4.23 6.93
C LEU A 82 -5.86 4.32 5.71
N PHE A 83 -5.32 4.11 4.51
CA PHE A 83 -6.09 4.21 3.28
C PHE A 83 -7.13 3.09 3.16
N THR A 84 -6.80 1.84 3.52
CA THR A 84 -7.78 0.75 3.61
C THR A 84 -8.95 1.12 4.54
N THR A 85 -8.65 1.68 5.72
CA THR A 85 -9.68 2.10 6.67
C THR A 85 -10.59 3.16 6.05
N ARG A 86 -10.02 4.13 5.32
CA ARG A 86 -10.78 5.16 4.61
C ARG A 86 -11.63 4.59 3.48
N LEU A 87 -11.08 3.73 2.63
CA LEU A 87 -11.79 3.13 1.51
C LEU A 87 -12.96 2.27 1.97
N ARG A 88 -12.77 1.46 3.02
CA ARG A 88 -13.86 0.66 3.62
C ARG A 88 -14.97 1.55 4.17
N ALA A 89 -14.63 2.67 4.83
CA ALA A 89 -15.62 3.63 5.29
C ALA A 89 -16.40 4.30 4.15
N LEU A 90 -15.82 4.37 2.94
CA LEU A 90 -16.48 4.87 1.73
C LEU A 90 -17.25 3.79 0.96
N GLY A 91 -17.24 2.54 1.42
CA GLY A 91 -17.98 1.43 0.80
C GLY A 91 -17.22 0.64 -0.27
N TYR A 92 -15.91 0.83 -0.40
CA TYR A 92 -15.09 0.01 -1.30
C TYR A 92 -14.83 -1.38 -0.70
N ALA A 93 -14.85 -2.40 -1.56
CA ALA A 93 -14.33 -3.72 -1.24
C ALA A 93 -12.79 -3.72 -1.42
N VAL A 94 -12.07 -3.84 -0.30
CA VAL A 94 -10.60 -3.73 -0.27
C VAL A 94 -9.96 -4.83 0.58
N GLU A 95 -9.00 -5.51 -0.01
CA GLU A 95 -8.11 -6.48 0.62
C GLU A 95 -6.69 -5.90 0.71
N THR A 96 -5.97 -6.25 1.78
CA THR A 96 -4.55 -5.92 1.93
C THR A 96 -3.73 -7.14 1.55
N ILE A 97 -2.81 -6.97 0.61
CA ILE A 97 -1.89 -8.03 0.19
C ILE A 97 -0.45 -7.60 0.46
N CYS A 98 0.48 -8.55 0.46
CA CYS A 98 1.90 -8.25 0.51
C CYS A 98 2.56 -8.53 -0.84
N GLY A 99 3.64 -7.81 -1.14
CA GLY A 99 4.51 -8.02 -2.28
C GLY A 99 5.98 -7.93 -1.88
N ASP A 100 6.82 -8.44 -2.76
CA ASP A 100 8.26 -8.23 -2.72
C ASP A 100 8.64 -7.03 -3.60
N VAL A 101 9.58 -6.22 -3.12
CA VAL A 101 10.06 -5.05 -3.85
C VAL A 101 11.25 -5.45 -4.72
N VAL A 102 11.02 -5.49 -6.03
CA VAL A 102 12.05 -5.76 -7.03
C VAL A 102 12.54 -4.46 -7.64
N THR A 103 13.86 -4.29 -7.72
CA THR A 103 14.48 -3.17 -8.45
C THR A 103 15.24 -3.69 -9.66
N PRO A 104 15.42 -2.91 -10.73
CA PRO A 104 16.14 -3.36 -11.94
C PRO A 104 17.57 -3.85 -11.64
N ALA A 105 18.25 -3.26 -10.66
CA ALA A 105 19.57 -3.73 -10.22
C ALA A 105 19.54 -5.13 -9.60
N MET A 106 18.40 -5.51 -9.00
CA MET A 106 18.19 -6.84 -8.44
C MET A 106 17.78 -7.87 -9.49
N GLU A 107 17.19 -7.45 -10.61
CA GLU A 107 16.84 -8.35 -11.73
C GLU A 107 18.09 -8.92 -12.41
N VAL A 108 19.16 -8.11 -12.50
CA VAL A 108 20.45 -8.52 -13.07
C VAL A 108 21.21 -9.49 -12.16
N ALA A 109 20.96 -9.43 -10.84
CA ALA A 109 21.79 -10.12 -9.87
C ALA A 109 21.49 -11.62 -9.76
N HIS A 110 20.24 -12.06 -9.61
CA HIS A 110 19.94 -13.49 -9.46
C HIS A 110 18.54 -13.86 -9.98
N GLY A 111 18.47 -14.84 -10.89
CA GLY A 111 17.23 -15.48 -11.35
C GLY A 111 16.50 -16.32 -10.30
N LYS A 112 16.52 -15.90 -9.03
CA LYS A 112 15.79 -16.50 -7.91
C LYS A 112 15.10 -15.39 -7.12
N TYR A 113 13.87 -15.06 -7.54
CA TYR A 113 12.98 -14.15 -6.81
C TYR A 113 12.31 -14.82 -5.59
N LEU A 114 12.58 -16.10 -5.33
CA LEU A 114 11.78 -16.94 -4.43
C LEU A 114 12.18 -16.86 -2.94
N ASP A 115 13.33 -16.28 -2.60
CA ASP A 115 13.86 -16.23 -1.22
C ASP A 115 13.75 -14.84 -0.55
N LYS A 116 12.91 -13.95 -1.08
CA LYS A 116 12.83 -12.56 -0.61
C LYS A 116 11.67 -12.31 0.34
N ALA A 117 11.91 -11.41 1.30
CA ALA A 117 10.93 -11.06 2.31
C ALA A 117 9.79 -10.20 1.70
N MET A 118 8.55 -10.62 1.96
CA MET A 118 7.35 -9.85 1.63
C MET A 118 7.29 -8.61 2.52
N THR A 119 7.82 -7.50 2.02
CA THR A 119 8.11 -6.28 2.80
C THR A 119 7.24 -5.09 2.43
N HIS A 120 6.37 -5.23 1.43
CA HIS A 120 5.52 -4.14 0.96
C HIS A 120 4.05 -4.50 1.00
N MET A 121 3.24 -3.68 1.65
CA MET A 121 1.78 -3.84 1.67
C MET A 121 1.15 -3.09 0.49
N LEU A 122 0.24 -3.75 -0.22
CA LEU A 122 -0.53 -3.21 -1.34
C LEU A 122 -2.03 -3.38 -1.08
N LEU A 123 -2.84 -2.71 -1.89
CA LEU A 123 -4.30 -2.77 -1.80
C LEU A 123 -4.88 -3.41 -3.05
N LEU A 124 -5.67 -4.47 -2.88
CA LEU A 124 -6.49 -5.04 -3.93
C LEU A 124 -7.91 -4.49 -3.78
N VAL A 125 -8.34 -3.68 -4.75
CA VAL A 125 -9.63 -2.99 -4.73
C VAL A 125 -10.53 -3.56 -5.80
N THR A 126 -11.74 -3.96 -5.42
CA THR A 126 -12.77 -4.43 -6.36
C THR A 126 -13.73 -3.28 -6.68
N THR A 127 -13.94 -3.01 -7.96
CA THR A 127 -14.87 -1.97 -8.45
C THR A 127 -16.30 -2.50 -8.51
N ASN A 128 -17.26 -1.61 -8.77
CA ASN A 128 -18.66 -1.98 -9.00
C ASN A 128 -18.87 -2.90 -10.22
N THR A 129 -17.92 -2.92 -11.16
CA THR A 129 -17.93 -3.81 -12.33
C THR A 129 -17.37 -5.20 -12.04
N SER A 130 -17.01 -5.49 -10.78
CA SER A 130 -16.31 -6.70 -10.32
C SER A 130 -14.88 -6.83 -10.84
N ASP A 131 -14.33 -5.78 -11.45
CA ASP A 131 -12.94 -5.73 -11.85
C ASP A 131 -12.06 -5.48 -10.62
N GLN A 132 -10.90 -6.13 -10.58
CA GLN A 132 -9.94 -5.98 -9.50
C GLN A 132 -8.71 -5.20 -9.96
N PHE A 133 -8.25 -4.28 -9.10
CA PHE A 133 -7.08 -3.46 -9.37
C PHE A 133 -6.15 -3.41 -8.17
N LEU A 134 -4.85 -3.43 -8.43
CA LEU A 134 -3.85 -3.12 -7.43
C LEU A 134 -3.66 -1.60 -7.30
N TRP A 135 -3.61 -1.16 -6.06
CA TRP A 135 -3.41 0.23 -5.66
C TRP A 135 -2.38 0.33 -4.54
N ASP A 136 -1.73 1.48 -4.46
CA ASP A 136 -0.68 1.74 -3.50
C ASP A 136 -0.58 3.24 -3.20
N VAL A 137 -0.62 3.60 -1.92
CA VAL A 137 -0.34 4.96 -1.44
C VAL A 137 0.93 5.05 -0.60
N GLY A 138 1.67 3.94 -0.51
CA GLY A 138 2.68 3.70 0.51
C GLY A 138 4.06 3.30 -0.01
N PHE A 139 4.30 3.22 -1.32
CA PHE A 139 5.64 2.86 -1.85
C PHE A 139 6.72 3.90 -1.56
N GLY A 140 6.34 5.19 -1.58
CA GLY A 140 7.28 6.31 -1.50
C GLY A 140 8.03 6.56 -2.82
N GLY A 141 7.78 7.70 -3.46
CA GLY A 141 8.69 8.34 -4.44
C GLY A 141 9.03 7.61 -5.75
N ARG A 142 8.15 7.75 -6.76
CA ARG A 142 8.50 8.26 -8.11
C ARG A 142 7.55 9.37 -8.63
N GLY A 143 6.55 9.79 -7.84
CA GLY A 143 5.61 10.85 -8.26
C GLY A 143 4.67 10.42 -9.38
N GLU A 144 4.72 9.17 -9.81
CA GLU A 144 3.76 8.61 -10.76
C GLU A 144 2.45 8.38 -9.99
N SER A 145 1.35 8.95 -10.50
CA SER A 145 0.02 8.54 -10.05
C SER A 145 -0.06 7.03 -10.28
N PRO A 146 -0.43 6.22 -9.28
CA PRO A 146 -0.47 4.78 -9.46
C PRO A 146 -1.46 4.50 -10.57
N ILE A 147 -0.94 4.04 -11.69
CA ILE A 147 -1.76 3.49 -12.75
C ILE A 147 -2.33 2.21 -12.15
N PRO A 148 -3.66 2.10 -12.01
CA PRO A 148 -4.25 0.91 -11.44
C PRO A 148 -3.85 -0.29 -12.31
N ILE A 149 -3.28 -1.32 -11.69
CA ILE A 149 -2.85 -2.52 -12.40
C ILE A 149 -4.05 -3.48 -12.40
N PRO A 150 -4.66 -3.77 -13.56
CA PRO A 150 -5.77 -4.71 -13.63
C PRO A 150 -5.27 -6.10 -13.22
N VAL A 151 -6.02 -6.76 -12.33
CA VAL A 151 -5.80 -8.16 -12.01
C VAL A 151 -6.68 -8.98 -12.95
N PRO A 152 -6.08 -9.87 -13.77
CA PRO A 152 -6.87 -10.71 -14.65
C PRO A 152 -7.82 -11.59 -13.80
N PRO A 153 -9.04 -11.91 -14.30
CA PRO A 153 -9.94 -12.83 -13.62
C PRO A 153 -9.18 -14.11 -13.32
N SER A 154 -9.22 -14.59 -12.07
CA SER A 154 -8.57 -15.84 -11.73
C SER A 154 -9.17 -16.94 -12.61
N ALA A 155 -8.34 -17.56 -13.46
CA ALA A 155 -8.65 -18.90 -13.92
C ALA A 155 -8.54 -19.77 -12.65
N HIS A 156 -9.65 -20.00 -11.97
CA HIS A 156 -9.70 -20.94 -10.86
C HIS A 156 -9.29 -22.32 -11.37
N GLN A 157 -8.00 -22.64 -11.27
CA GLN A 157 -7.58 -23.98 -10.91
C GLN A 157 -6.72 -23.85 -9.67
N PRO A 158 -7.13 -24.43 -8.53
CA PRO A 158 -6.20 -24.64 -7.45
C PRO A 158 -5.13 -25.59 -8.00
N SER A 159 -3.93 -25.08 -8.26
CA SER A 159 -2.79 -25.97 -8.41
C SER A 159 -2.59 -26.64 -7.06
N THR A 160 -3.03 -27.89 -6.95
CA THR A 160 -2.55 -28.77 -5.91
C THR A 160 -1.03 -28.77 -6.01
N CYS A 161 -0.33 -28.24 -5.00
CA CYS A 161 1.09 -28.50 -4.82
C CYS A 161 1.24 -30.02 -4.65
N GLN A 162 1.48 -30.73 -5.75
CA GLN A 162 2.11 -32.02 -5.68
C GLN A 162 3.60 -31.73 -5.51
N GLU A 163 4.10 -31.95 -4.29
CA GLU A 163 5.51 -32.21 -4.05
C GLU A 163 5.85 -33.46 -4.86
N ASP A 164 6.39 -33.29 -6.08
CA ASP A 164 7.16 -34.26 -6.84
C ASP A 164 7.37 -33.70 -8.27
N ASP A 165 8.42 -32.90 -8.47
CA ASP A 165 9.47 -33.18 -9.46
C ASP A 165 10.44 -32.00 -9.57
N VAL A 166 11.67 -32.26 -9.17
CA VAL A 166 12.85 -31.45 -9.49
C VAL A 166 13.16 -31.62 -10.98
N GLY A 167 12.56 -30.78 -11.83
CA GLY A 167 12.86 -30.84 -13.25
C GLY A 167 12.22 -29.74 -14.08
N LEU A 168 13.07 -28.85 -14.60
CA LEU A 168 12.92 -28.18 -15.89
C LEU A 168 11.58 -27.47 -16.17
N TRP A 169 11.52 -26.17 -15.93
CA TRP A 169 10.81 -25.24 -16.82
C TRP A 169 11.61 -23.94 -16.96
N GLY A 170 12.43 -23.89 -18.01
CA GLY A 170 12.88 -22.64 -18.62
C GLY A 170 12.04 -22.33 -19.86
N ILE A 171 12.15 -21.07 -20.32
CA ILE A 171 11.62 -20.49 -21.56
C ILE A 171 10.10 -20.16 -21.44
N LEU A 172 9.60 -18.92 -21.60
CA LEU A 172 9.93 -17.75 -22.43
C LEU A 172 9.87 -16.44 -21.64
#